data_AF-A0A7C9A610-F1
#
_entry.id   AF-A0A7C9A610-F1
#
_cell.length_a   1.000
_cell.length_b   1.000
_cell.length_c   1.000
_cell.angle_alpha   90.00
_cell.angle_beta   90.00
_cell.angle_gamma   90.00
#
_symmetry.space_group_name_H-M   'P 1'
#
loop_
_entity.id
_entity.type
_entity.pdbx_description
1 polymer ?
#
loop_
_entity_poly.entity_id
_entity_poly.type
_entity_poly.pdbx_seq_one_letter_code
_entity_poly.pdbx_strand_id
1 'polypeptide(L)'
;WWIDATGAIIIALYTISTWAKTVIENVWSLIGRTAPPEFLAKLTYLIWNHHEEIRHIDTVRAYTFGSNYFVEVDIVLPENMLLNQAHNIGETLQEKLEQLPEVERAFVHIDFEYTHRPEHKTKV
;
A
#
# COMPACT_ATOMS: atom_id res chain seq x y z
N TRP A 1 30.61 -37.39 -28.61
CA TRP A 1 29.19 -37.77 -28.54
C TRP A 1 28.53 -37.54 -27.16
N TRP A 2 29.27 -37.22 -26.08
CA TRP A 2 28.68 -36.86 -24.76
C TRP A 2 28.74 -35.36 -24.42
N ILE A 3 29.60 -34.61 -25.11
CA ILE A 3 29.85 -33.17 -24.87
C ILE A 3 28.58 -32.35 -25.12
N ASP A 4 27.83 -32.68 -26.15
CA ASP A 4 26.59 -31.99 -26.52
C ASP A 4 25.52 -32.11 -25.41
N ALA A 5 25.24 -33.34 -24.96
CA ALA A 5 24.32 -33.59 -23.85
C ALA A 5 24.78 -32.91 -22.55
N THR A 6 26.08 -32.88 -22.27
CA THR A 6 26.64 -32.22 -21.07
C THR A 6 26.50 -30.70 -21.16
N GLY A 7 26.80 -30.11 -22.32
CA GLY A 7 26.62 -28.68 -22.57
C GLY A 7 25.16 -28.25 -22.46
N ALA A 8 24.24 -29.06 -23.00
CA ALA A 8 22.79 -28.83 -22.87
C ALA A 8 22.33 -28.82 -21.41
N ILE A 9 22.80 -29.76 -20.57
CA ILE A 9 22.47 -29.78 -19.14
C ILE A 9 23.01 -28.54 -18.42
N ILE A 10 24.25 -28.12 -18.70
CA ILE A 10 24.85 -26.93 -18.10
C ILE A 10 24.05 -25.67 -18.46
N ILE A 11 23.70 -25.50 -19.74
CA ILE A 11 22.90 -24.36 -20.20
C ILE A 11 21.50 -24.39 -19.59
N ALA A 12 20.89 -25.58 -19.48
CA ALA A 12 19.58 -25.73 -18.86
C ALA A 12 19.61 -25.28 -17.39
N LEU A 13 20.58 -25.76 -16.61
CA LEU A 13 20.74 -25.36 -15.21
C LEU A 13 21.01 -23.86 -15.05
N TYR A 14 21.84 -23.28 -15.92
CA TYR A 14 22.11 -21.84 -15.93
C TYR A 14 20.85 -21.02 -16.22
N THR A 15 20.09 -21.43 -17.25
CA THR A 15 18.84 -20.78 -17.65
C THR A 15 17.81 -20.87 -16.53
N ILE A 16 17.59 -22.06 -15.97
CA ILE A 16 16.66 -22.28 -14.85
C ILE A 16 17.04 -21.41 -13.65
N SER A 17 18.32 -21.38 -13.29
CA SER A 17 18.79 -20.58 -12.16
C SER A 17 18.59 -19.08 -12.36
N THR A 18 18.82 -18.60 -13.59
CA THR A 18 18.63 -17.18 -13.93
C THR A 18 17.14 -16.81 -13.88
N TRP A 19 16.28 -17.61 -14.50
CA TRP A 19 14.83 -17.40 -14.47
C TRP A 19 14.25 -17.48 -13.05
N ALA A 20 14.71 -18.43 -12.24
CA ALA A 20 14.27 -18.56 -10.85
C ALA A 20 14.57 -17.29 -10.04
N LYS A 21 15.75 -16.67 -10.21
CA LYS A 21 16.09 -15.40 -9.57
C LYS A 21 15.17 -14.27 -10.01
N THR A 22 14.96 -14.12 -11.32
CA THR A 22 14.07 -13.09 -11.87
C THR A 22 12.62 -13.26 -11.41
N VAL A 23 12.13 -14.50 -11.32
CA VAL A 23 10.79 -14.77 -10.78
C VAL A 23 10.71 -14.35 -9.32
N ILE A 24 11.67 -14.73 -8.48
CA ILE A 24 11.68 -14.37 -7.08
C ILE A 24 11.67 -12.84 -6.92
N GLU A 25 12.53 -12.13 -7.64
CA GLU A 25 12.61 -10.66 -7.62
C GLU A 25 11.26 -10.00 -7.98
N ASN A 26 10.58 -10.49 -9.03
CA ASN A 26 9.28 -9.96 -9.42
C ASN A 26 8.16 -10.34 -8.44
N VAL A 27 8.22 -11.51 -7.80
CA VAL A 27 7.24 -11.91 -6.78
C VAL A 27 7.25 -10.92 -5.61
N TRP A 28 8.42 -10.44 -5.18
CA TRP A 28 8.50 -9.44 -4.10
C TRP A 28 7.73 -8.15 -4.39
N SER A 29 7.64 -7.76 -5.66
CA SER A 29 6.88 -6.59 -6.12
C SER A 29 5.37 -6.84 -6.15
N LEU A 30 4.94 -8.11 -6.23
CA LEU A 30 3.53 -8.50 -6.38
C LEU A 30 2.85 -8.96 -5.10
N ILE A 31 3.61 -9.33 -4.06
CA ILE A 31 3.04 -9.88 -2.81
C ILE A 31 2.53 -8.80 -1.83
N GLY A 32 2.52 -7.53 -2.20
CA GLY A 32 2.05 -6.45 -1.32
C GLY A 32 2.91 -6.31 -0.06
N ARG A 33 4.25 -6.27 -0.22
CA ARG A 33 5.15 -6.09 0.92
C ARG A 33 4.93 -4.71 1.54
N THR A 34 4.84 -4.64 2.86
CA THR A 34 4.66 -3.37 3.56
C THR A 34 5.84 -2.42 3.34
N ALA A 35 5.54 -1.12 3.25
CA ALA A 35 6.53 -0.07 3.14
C ALA A 35 7.41 0.03 4.41
N PRO A 36 8.62 0.60 4.29
CA PRO A 36 9.48 0.85 5.45
C PRO A 36 8.81 1.72 6.53
N PRO A 37 9.11 1.52 7.81
CA PRO A 37 8.54 2.31 8.91
C PRO A 37 8.73 3.83 8.75
N GLU A 38 9.84 4.26 8.14
CA GLU A 38 10.14 5.66 7.89
C GLU A 38 9.12 6.28 6.91
N PHE A 39 8.70 5.51 5.89
CA PHE A 39 7.68 5.95 4.95
C PHE A 39 6.30 5.99 5.61
N LEU A 40 5.96 4.99 6.43
CA LEU A 40 4.71 5.00 7.20
C LEU A 40 4.65 6.18 8.18
N ALA A 41 5.77 6.54 8.82
CA ALA A 41 5.86 7.70 9.69
C ALA A 41 5.68 9.02 8.91
N LYS A 42 6.29 9.13 7.71
CA LYS A 42 6.08 10.27 6.79
C LYS A 42 4.59 10.42 6.42
N LEU A 43 3.94 9.33 6.02
CA LEU A 43 2.50 9.32 5.72
C LEU A 43 1.68 9.77 6.93
N THR A 44 1.91 9.16 8.09
CA THR A 44 1.22 9.49 9.35
C THR A 44 1.34 10.97 9.68
N TYR A 45 2.54 11.55 9.53
CA TYR A 45 2.76 12.98 9.74
C TYR A 45 1.98 13.85 8.75
N LEU A 46 1.98 13.51 7.46
CA LEU A 46 1.26 14.25 6.42
C LEU A 46 -0.25 14.23 6.64
N ILE A 47 -0.79 13.07 7.04
CA ILE A 47 -2.20 12.87 7.36
C ILE A 47 -2.59 13.70 8.60
N TRP A 48 -1.82 13.59 9.68
CA TRP A 48 -2.12 14.30 10.93
C TRP A 48 -2.13 15.83 10.74
N ASN A 49 -1.24 16.35 9.89
CA ASN A 49 -1.15 17.77 9.58
C ASN A 49 -1.98 18.18 8.36
N HIS A 50 -2.92 17.35 7.89
CA HIS A 50 -3.74 17.67 6.73
C HIS A 50 -4.86 18.64 7.06
N HIS A 51 -5.60 18.39 8.13
CA HIS A 51 -6.77 19.18 8.50
C HIS A 51 -7.03 19.11 10.02
N GLU A 52 -7.42 20.23 10.62
CA GLU A 52 -7.62 20.36 12.09
C GLU A 52 -8.77 19.51 12.64
N GLU A 53 -9.75 19.19 11.78
CA GLU A 53 -10.89 18.34 12.15
C GLU A 53 -10.57 16.84 12.19
N ILE A 54 -9.38 16.41 11.74
CA ILE A 54 -8.96 15.02 11.90
C ILE A 54 -8.75 14.75 13.39
N ARG A 55 -9.58 13.88 13.96
CA ARG A 55 -9.56 13.54 15.39
C ARG A 55 -8.60 12.41 15.67
N HIS A 56 -8.59 11.39 14.81
CA HIS A 56 -7.75 10.21 14.93
C HIS A 56 -7.29 9.74 13.54
N ILE A 57 -6.16 9.07 13.52
CA ILE A 57 -5.70 8.25 12.40
C ILE A 57 -5.78 6.82 12.90
N ASP A 58 -6.65 6.04 12.28
CA ASP A 58 -6.99 4.71 12.78
C ASP A 58 -6.05 3.66 12.15
N THR A 59 -5.90 3.73 10.83
CA THR A 59 -5.00 2.86 10.07
C THR A 59 -4.15 3.67 9.11
N VAL A 60 -2.86 3.32 9.03
CA VAL A 60 -1.98 3.71 7.92
C VAL A 60 -1.29 2.46 7.40
N ARG A 61 -1.57 2.12 6.15
CA ARG A 61 -0.94 1.00 5.45
C ARG A 61 -0.37 1.50 4.14
N ALA A 62 0.81 1.04 3.82
CA ALA A 62 1.39 1.19 2.50
C ALA A 62 2.02 -0.14 2.11
N TYR A 63 1.75 -0.62 0.90
CA TYR A 63 2.26 -1.88 0.40
C TYR A 63 2.61 -1.82 -1.09
N THR A 64 3.60 -2.59 -1.49
CA THR A 64 4.17 -2.54 -2.85
C THR A 64 3.15 -2.99 -3.89
N PHE A 65 3.04 -2.20 -4.96
CA PHE A 65 2.37 -2.55 -6.20
C PHE A 65 3.28 -2.14 -7.36
N GLY A 66 3.97 -3.10 -7.97
CA GLY A 66 5.00 -2.77 -8.95
C GLY A 66 6.19 -2.10 -8.27
N SER A 67 6.56 -0.90 -8.75
CA SER A 67 7.68 -0.10 -8.21
C SER A 67 7.26 0.92 -7.15
N ASN A 68 5.95 1.12 -6.97
CA ASN A 68 5.35 2.15 -6.11
C ASN A 68 4.50 1.50 -5.00
N TYR A 69 3.88 2.32 -4.16
CA TYR A 69 2.98 1.88 -3.09
C TYR A 69 1.52 2.18 -3.39
N PHE A 70 0.64 1.25 -3.02
CA PHE A 70 -0.73 1.60 -2.66
C PHE A 70 -0.75 2.00 -1.19
N VAL A 71 -1.47 3.09 -0.90
CA VAL A 71 -1.62 3.65 0.44
C VAL A 71 -3.09 3.55 0.83
N GLU A 72 -3.37 2.93 1.98
CA GLU A 72 -4.69 2.85 2.58
C GLU A 72 -4.66 3.55 3.93
N VAL A 73 -5.56 4.49 4.13
CA VAL A 73 -5.63 5.33 5.33
C VAL A 73 -7.06 5.43 5.80
N ASP A 74 -7.26 5.26 7.10
CA ASP A 74 -8.55 5.46 7.75
C ASP A 74 -8.39 6.64 8.72
N ILE A 75 -9.18 7.70 8.51
CA ILE A 75 -9.20 8.89 9.37
C ILE A 75 -10.56 9.05 10.04
N VAL A 76 -10.54 9.59 11.26
CA VAL A 76 -11.77 9.88 12.01
C VAL A 76 -12.09 11.36 11.97
N LEU A 77 -13.28 11.71 11.50
CA LEU A 77 -13.84 13.06 11.49
C LEU A 77 -15.02 13.17 12.48
N PRO A 78 -15.46 14.39 12.84
CA PRO A 78 -16.62 14.57 13.72
C PRO A 78 -17.90 13.93 13.16
N GLU A 79 -18.62 13.19 13.99
CA GLU A 79 -19.86 12.48 13.61
C GLU A 79 -20.95 13.38 13.03
N ASN A 80 -21.01 14.64 13.46
CA ASN A 80 -21.98 15.62 13.01
C ASN A 80 -21.51 16.47 11.81
N MET A 81 -20.36 16.14 11.22
CA MET A 81 -19.85 16.83 10.04
C MET A 81 -20.73 16.54 8.81
N LEU A 82 -20.98 17.55 7.98
CA LEU A 82 -21.72 17.35 6.74
C LEU A 82 -20.92 16.49 5.77
N LEU A 83 -21.60 15.57 5.06
CA LEU A 83 -20.96 14.64 4.13
C LEU A 83 -20.07 15.34 3.10
N ASN A 84 -20.48 16.50 2.58
CA ASN A 84 -19.68 17.25 1.62
C ASN A 84 -18.37 17.78 2.22
N GLN A 85 -18.37 18.18 3.49
CA GLN A 85 -17.16 18.63 4.18
C GLN A 85 -16.22 17.46 4.44
N ALA A 86 -16.76 16.34 4.94
CA ALA A 86 -16.00 15.12 5.15
C ALA A 86 -15.38 14.62 3.83
N HIS A 87 -16.19 14.55 2.77
CA HIS A 87 -15.75 14.16 1.44
C HIS A 87 -14.60 15.04 0.94
N ASN A 88 -14.72 16.37 1.03
CA ASN A 88 -13.68 17.28 0.58
C ASN A 88 -12.37 17.10 1.38
N ILE A 89 -12.43 16.84 2.68
CA ILE A 89 -11.24 16.57 3.50
C ILE A 89 -10.58 15.27 3.02
N GLY A 90 -11.35 14.21 2.78
CA GLY A 90 -10.84 12.93 2.28
C GLY A 90 -10.27 13.01 0.87
N GLU A 91 -10.96 13.67 -0.05
CA GLU A 91 -10.53 13.86 -1.44
C GLU A 91 -9.21 14.64 -1.50
N THR A 92 -9.13 15.77 -0.80
CA THR A 92 -7.90 16.57 -0.76
C THR A 92 -6.76 15.85 -0.05
N LEU A 93 -7.05 14.97 0.92
CA LEU A 93 -6.04 14.11 1.55
C LEU A 93 -5.52 13.07 0.55
N GLN A 94 -6.42 12.42 -0.18
CA GLN A 94 -6.06 11.45 -1.22
C GLN A 94 -5.15 12.10 -2.27
N GLU A 95 -5.56 13.24 -2.82
CA GLU A 95 -4.76 13.99 -3.80
C GLU A 95 -3.37 14.35 -3.26
N LYS A 96 -3.29 14.79 -1.98
CA LYS A 96 -2.02 15.13 -1.33
C LYS A 96 -1.10 13.93 -1.17
N LEU A 97 -1.63 12.75 -0.85
CA LEU A 97 -0.84 11.53 -0.74
C LEU A 97 -0.37 11.02 -2.11
N GLU A 98 -1.21 11.13 -3.14
CA GLU A 98 -0.90 10.76 -4.53
C GLU A 98 0.12 11.70 -5.21
N GLN A 99 0.42 12.86 -4.61
CA GLN A 99 1.52 13.72 -5.05
C GLN A 99 2.90 13.20 -4.64
N LEU A 100 2.98 12.23 -3.72
CA LEU A 100 4.24 11.60 -3.36
C LEU A 100 4.71 10.69 -4.51
N PRO A 101 5.95 10.83 -5.00
CA PRO A 101 6.43 10.06 -6.15
C PRO A 101 6.46 8.55 -5.89
N GLU A 102 6.50 8.13 -4.63
CA GLU A 102 6.48 6.72 -4.24
C GLU A 102 5.06 6.13 -4.18
N VAL A 103 4.00 6.94 -4.31
CA VAL A 103 2.60 6.53 -4.19
C VAL A 103 1.95 6.44 -5.56
N GLU A 104 1.50 5.24 -5.93
CA GLU A 104 0.73 5.01 -7.16
C GLU A 104 -0.74 5.39 -6.98
N ARG A 105 -1.29 5.04 -5.82
CA ARG A 105 -2.70 5.27 -5.48
C ARG A 105 -2.88 5.39 -3.98
N ALA A 106 -3.75 6.29 -3.55
CA ALA A 106 -4.21 6.38 -2.16
C ALA A 106 -5.70 6.07 -2.06
N PHE A 107 -6.09 5.42 -0.96
CA PHE A 107 -7.47 5.17 -0.56
C PHE A 107 -7.65 5.76 0.83
N VAL A 108 -8.57 6.71 0.96
CA VAL A 108 -8.88 7.38 2.23
C VAL A 108 -10.28 6.97 2.64
N HIS A 109 -10.38 6.16 3.70
CA HIS A 109 -11.62 5.91 4.40
C HIS A 109 -11.85 7.00 5.46
N ILE A 110 -13.11 7.39 5.63
CA ILE A 110 -13.52 8.37 6.62
C ILE A 110 -14.52 7.71 7.54
N ASP A 111 -14.14 7.62 8.81
CA ASP A 111 -14.96 7.10 9.87
C ASP A 111 -15.37 8.22 10.85
N PHE A 112 -16.38 7.95 11.66
CA PHE A 112 -16.77 8.82 12.79
C PHE A 112 -16.43 8.18 14.15
N GLU A 113 -15.89 6.95 14.13
CA GLU A 113 -15.57 6.14 15.30
C GLU A 113 -14.23 5.42 15.09
N TYR A 114 -13.56 4.99 16.17
CA TYR A 114 -12.23 4.33 16.12
C TYR A 114 -12.20 3.00 16.91
N THR A 115 -13.38 2.54 17.35
CA THR A 115 -13.56 1.27 18.07
C THR A 115 -13.52 0.06 17.12
N HIS A 116 -13.40 0.27 15.81
CA HIS A 116 -13.21 -0.75 14.78
C HIS A 116 -14.25 -1.87 14.86
N ARG A 117 -15.53 -1.49 14.97
CA ARG A 117 -16.58 -2.51 14.93
C ARG A 117 -16.64 -3.08 13.51
N PRO A 118 -16.84 -4.40 13.31
CA PRO A 118 -16.89 -4.95 11.96
C PRO A 118 -18.03 -4.32 11.15
N GLU A 119 -17.69 -3.44 10.21
CA GLU A 119 -18.68 -2.72 9.38
C GLU A 119 -19.15 -3.55 8.19
N HIS A 120 -18.31 -4.45 7.72
CA HIS A 120 -18.59 -5.34 6.59
C HIS A 120 -18.36 -6.81 6.95
N LYS A 121 -19.30 -7.67 6.52
CA LYS A 121 -19.34 -9.12 6.77
C LYS A 121 -19.04 -9.49 8.22
N THR A 122 -20.09 -9.56 9.04
CA THR A 122 -20.08 -10.35 10.26
C THR A 122 -19.65 -11.77 9.87
N LYS A 123 -18.57 -12.28 10.46
CA LYS A 123 -18.06 -13.63 10.19
C LYS A 123 -19.23 -14.62 10.10
N VAL A 124 -19.38 -15.27 8.94
CA VAL A 124 -20.19 -16.49 8.81
C VAL A 124 -19.40 -17.65 9.39
#